data_AF-A0AAV5T8S0-F1
#
_entry.id   AF-A0AAV5T8S0-F1
#
_cell.length_a   1.000
_cell.length_b   1.000
_cell.length_c   1.000
_cell.angle_alpha   90.00
_cell.angle_beta   90.00
_cell.angle_gamma   90.00
#
_symmetry.space_group_name_H-M   'P 1'
#
loop_
_entity.id
_entity.type
_entity.pdbx_description
1 polymer ?
#
loop_
_entity_poly.entity_id
_entity_poly.type
_entity_poly.pdbx_seq_one_letter_code
_entity_poly.pdbx_strand_id
1 'polypeptide(L)'
;IYQDSPTVSSRSSSNPIEFQPGDHLDPLDTKRIQTIRDGINTIANPTSFSEERRKQLKDAVYAVCVGELTFTAASIKFEIHYATVREYVTRVRVHLGSILPPQDKEKEKEKEEKKKEKEKEKERGQTIRDAVNSVVKPRQRNKMPLRKALYAVCNGEMTVNEASKKYNAHLPILHYCMKKALGILEHSLPEEVKKDERRTIGYVKNTQEEETVTIDESELSLTY
;
A
#
# COMPACT_ATOMS: atom_id res chain seq x y z
N ILE A 1 1.86 61.20 -23.01
CA ILE A 1 1.59 60.77 -21.62
C ILE A 1 1.71 59.25 -21.63
N TYR A 2 2.91 58.73 -21.39
CA TYR A 2 3.17 57.29 -21.30
C TYR A 2 3.10 56.90 -19.82
N GLN A 3 2.31 55.87 -19.52
CA GLN A 3 2.09 55.37 -18.17
C GLN A 3 3.27 54.49 -17.74
N ASP A 4 3.87 54.84 -16.59
CA ASP A 4 4.91 54.05 -15.93
C ASP A 4 4.36 52.68 -15.52
N SER A 5 5.08 51.63 -15.93
CA SER A 5 4.76 50.25 -15.60
C SER A 5 5.30 49.90 -14.20
N PRO A 6 4.54 49.20 -13.34
CA PRO A 6 4.98 48.89 -11.99
C PRO A 6 6.08 47.83 -11.99
N THR A 7 7.22 48.18 -11.40
CA THR A 7 8.36 47.30 -11.13
C THR A 7 7.94 46.19 -10.18
N VAL A 8 7.90 44.94 -10.67
CA VAL A 8 7.60 43.76 -9.87
C VAL A 8 8.77 43.49 -8.92
N SER A 9 8.56 43.80 -7.65
CA SER A 9 9.51 43.55 -6.56
C SER A 9 9.77 42.04 -6.43
N SER A 10 11.00 41.65 -6.75
CA SER A 10 11.52 40.29 -6.64
C SER A 10 11.44 39.82 -5.19
N ARG A 11 10.58 38.83 -4.94
CA ARG A 11 10.45 38.19 -3.63
C ARG A 11 11.79 37.57 -3.23
N SER A 12 12.27 38.01 -2.07
CA SER A 12 13.43 37.48 -1.36
C SER A 12 13.38 35.95 -1.29
N SER A 13 14.42 35.30 -1.79
CA SER A 13 14.69 33.86 -1.65
C SER A 13 15.01 33.53 -0.20
N SER A 14 13.99 33.39 0.65
CA SER A 14 14.17 32.77 1.96
C SER A 14 14.47 31.30 1.74
N ASN A 15 15.65 30.85 2.17
CA ASN A 15 16.02 29.44 2.18
C ASN A 15 14.89 28.62 2.84
N PRO A 16 14.53 27.45 2.29
CA PRO A 16 13.56 26.58 2.92
C PRO A 16 14.06 26.22 4.32
N ILE A 17 13.29 26.59 5.34
CA ILE A 17 13.60 26.28 6.73
C ILE A 17 13.55 24.76 6.85
N GLU A 18 14.72 24.12 6.97
CA GLU A 18 14.83 22.69 7.15
C GLU A 18 14.30 22.33 8.55
N PHE A 19 13.17 21.63 8.58
CA PHE A 19 12.49 21.27 9.82
C PHE A 19 13.23 20.10 10.48
N GLN A 20 13.92 20.36 11.59
CA GLN A 20 14.44 19.31 12.46
C GLN A 20 13.35 18.85 13.44
N PRO A 21 12.90 17.58 13.39
CA PRO A 21 11.94 17.06 14.34
C PRO A 21 12.54 17.02 15.75
N GLY A 22 11.77 17.40 16.77
CA GLY A 22 12.16 17.31 18.18
C GLY A 22 12.05 15.89 18.74
N ASP A 23 12.53 15.68 19.96
CA ASP A 23 12.40 14.39 20.66
C ASP A 23 10.95 14.10 21.07
N HIS A 24 10.62 12.83 21.39
CA HIS A 24 9.32 12.48 21.97
C HIS A 24 9.05 13.27 23.25
N LEU A 25 7.78 13.63 23.50
CA LEU A 25 7.40 14.34 24.73
C LEU A 25 7.42 13.40 25.93
N ASP A 26 8.20 13.75 26.95
CA ASP A 26 8.08 13.16 28.28
C ASP A 26 6.86 13.77 28.99
N PRO A 27 5.89 12.97 29.47
CA PRO A 27 4.73 13.49 30.22
C PRO A 27 5.10 14.23 31.51
N LEU A 28 6.31 14.05 32.05
CA LEU A 28 6.81 14.75 33.23
C LEU A 28 7.43 16.12 32.90
N ASP A 29 7.68 16.42 31.62
CA ASP A 29 8.25 17.69 31.18
C ASP A 29 7.18 18.80 31.15
N THR A 30 6.81 19.25 32.35
CA THR A 30 5.82 20.31 32.58
C THR A 30 6.18 21.62 31.87
N LYS A 31 7.48 21.94 31.74
CA LYS A 31 7.95 23.17 31.08
C LYS A 31 7.68 23.12 29.58
N ARG A 32 8.01 22.01 28.93
CA ARG A 32 7.77 21.81 27.49
C ARG A 32 6.28 21.76 27.18
N ILE A 33 5.50 21.06 27.99
CA ILE A 33 4.03 21.02 27.87
C ILE A 33 3.43 22.43 27.97
N GLN A 34 3.88 23.23 28.94
CA GLN A 34 3.40 24.60 29.10
C GLN A 34 3.77 25.48 27.90
N THR A 35 5.00 25.35 27.40
CA THR A 35 5.46 26.10 26.21
C THR A 35 4.63 25.77 24.96
N ILE A 36 4.23 24.51 24.80
CA ILE A 36 3.33 24.11 23.71
C ILE A 36 1.96 24.77 23.86
N ARG A 37 1.39 24.76 25.07
CA ARG A 37 0.10 25.42 25.34
C ARG A 37 0.17 26.92 25.07
N ASP A 38 1.24 27.57 25.47
CA ASP A 38 1.44 29.02 25.26
C ASP A 38 1.61 29.36 23.78
N GLY A 39 2.33 28.54 23.02
CA GLY A 39 2.44 28.67 21.56
C GLY A 39 1.09 28.49 20.85
N ILE A 40 0.29 27.51 21.28
CA ILE A 40 -1.07 27.29 20.76
C ILE A 40 -1.96 28.49 21.09
N ASN A 41 -1.90 29.00 22.32
CA ASN A 41 -2.66 30.17 22.74
C ASN A 41 -2.31 31.38 21.87
N THR A 42 -1.03 31.61 21.63
CA THR A 42 -0.54 32.73 20.79
C THR A 42 -1.15 32.69 19.38
N ILE A 43 -1.27 31.50 18.79
CA ILE A 43 -1.77 31.32 17.42
C ILE A 43 -3.30 31.26 17.33
N ALA A 44 -3.97 30.68 18.33
CA ALA A 44 -5.42 30.48 18.33
C ALA A 44 -6.21 31.65 18.96
N ASN A 45 -5.56 32.51 19.76
CA ASN A 45 -6.21 33.68 20.36
C ASN A 45 -6.73 34.73 19.37
N PRO A 46 -6.03 35.10 18.28
CA PRO A 46 -6.48 36.14 17.35
C PRO A 46 -7.62 35.69 16.40
N THR A 47 -8.25 34.54 16.67
CA THR A 47 -9.29 33.97 15.80
C THR A 47 -10.67 34.57 16.07
N SER A 48 -11.50 34.63 15.04
CA SER A 48 -12.89 35.11 15.14
C SER A 48 -13.87 34.07 15.70
N PHE A 49 -13.39 32.90 16.15
CA PHE A 49 -14.23 31.87 16.74
C PHE A 49 -14.81 32.32 18.08
N SER A 50 -16.01 31.81 18.40
CA SER A 50 -16.58 31.90 19.75
C SER A 50 -15.62 31.28 20.78
N GLU A 51 -15.71 31.69 22.04
CA GLU A 51 -14.81 31.21 23.09
C GLU A 51 -14.83 29.68 23.23
N GLU A 52 -16.02 29.08 23.18
CA GLU A 52 -16.20 27.63 23.21
C GLU A 52 -15.50 26.94 22.04
N ARG A 53 -15.73 27.43 20.81
CA ARG A 53 -15.15 26.82 19.61
C ARG A 53 -13.65 27.05 19.53
N ARG A 54 -13.16 28.16 20.07
CA ARG A 54 -11.74 28.45 20.22
C ARG A 54 -11.08 27.50 21.21
N LYS A 55 -11.74 27.18 22.32
CA LYS A 55 -11.27 26.16 23.27
C LYS A 55 -11.17 24.79 22.60
N GLN A 56 -12.20 24.35 21.89
CA GLN A 56 -12.17 23.10 21.12
C GLN A 56 -11.03 23.05 20.10
N LEU A 57 -10.79 24.16 19.40
CA LEU A 57 -9.66 24.28 18.46
C LEU A 57 -8.31 24.13 19.18
N LYS A 58 -8.12 24.80 20.33
CA LYS A 58 -6.89 24.71 21.12
C LYS A 58 -6.64 23.27 21.59
N ASP A 59 -7.67 22.60 22.08
CA ASP A 59 -7.57 21.21 22.56
C ASP A 59 -7.28 20.24 21.40
N ALA A 60 -7.92 20.44 20.24
CA ALA A 60 -7.68 19.65 19.04
C ALA A 60 -6.24 19.81 18.53
N VAL A 61 -5.75 21.04 18.45
CA VAL A 61 -4.39 21.35 18.00
C VAL A 61 -3.37 20.80 19.00
N TYR A 62 -3.61 20.92 20.30
CA TYR A 62 -2.76 20.37 21.34
C TYR A 62 -2.61 18.85 21.21
N ALA A 63 -3.72 18.11 21.12
CA ALA A 63 -3.70 16.65 21.02
C ALA A 63 -2.93 16.16 19.79
N VAL A 64 -2.99 16.90 18.67
CA VAL A 64 -2.24 16.58 17.44
C VAL A 64 -0.77 16.99 17.54
N CYS A 65 -0.46 18.10 18.21
CA CYS A 65 0.89 18.57 18.44
C CYS A 65 1.69 17.62 19.34
N VAL A 66 1.08 17.09 20.39
CA VAL A 66 1.70 16.14 21.33
C VAL A 66 1.74 14.71 20.78
N GLY A 67 0.97 14.42 19.71
CA GLY A 67 0.94 13.10 19.07
C GLY A 67 -0.11 12.14 19.66
N GLU A 68 -0.96 12.60 20.58
CA GLU A 68 -2.04 11.80 21.15
C GLU A 68 -3.11 11.42 20.12
N LEU A 69 -3.38 12.31 19.15
CA LEU A 69 -4.39 12.11 18.12
C LEU A 69 -3.86 12.41 16.71
N THR A 70 -4.42 11.71 15.73
CA THR A 70 -4.26 12.08 14.32
C THR A 70 -5.13 13.29 13.97
N PHE A 71 -4.78 14.02 12.90
CA PHE A 71 -5.62 15.12 12.39
C PHE A 71 -7.09 14.72 12.18
N THR A 72 -7.34 13.53 11.62
CA THR A 72 -8.68 13.02 11.38
C THR A 72 -9.41 12.72 12.68
N ALA A 73 -8.74 12.05 13.63
CA ALA A 73 -9.32 11.74 14.93
C ALA A 73 -9.64 13.01 15.73
N ALA A 74 -8.75 14.01 15.72
CA ALA A 74 -8.98 15.29 16.37
C ALA A 74 -10.13 16.06 15.71
N SER A 75 -10.22 16.06 14.38
CA SER A 75 -11.31 16.69 13.64
C SER A 75 -12.68 16.14 14.03
N ILE A 76 -12.78 14.81 14.15
CA ILE A 76 -14.02 14.13 14.57
C ILE A 76 -14.32 14.40 16.04
N LYS A 77 -13.33 14.24 16.93
CA LYS A 77 -13.52 14.33 18.39
C LYS A 77 -13.92 15.73 18.86
N PHE A 78 -13.37 16.77 18.24
CA PHE A 78 -13.60 18.16 18.64
C PHE A 78 -14.52 18.93 17.68
N GLU A 79 -15.11 18.25 16.69
CA GLU A 79 -16.04 18.84 15.71
C GLU A 79 -15.46 20.06 14.96
N ILE A 80 -14.15 20.06 14.75
CA ILE A 80 -13.43 21.06 13.97
C ILE A 80 -13.09 20.49 12.60
N HIS A 81 -13.28 21.27 11.54
CA HIS A 81 -12.98 20.82 10.19
C HIS A 81 -11.49 20.47 10.04
N TYR A 82 -11.20 19.33 9.38
CA TYR A 82 -9.85 18.79 9.22
C TYR A 82 -8.84 19.84 8.69
N ALA A 83 -9.25 20.60 7.67
CA ALA A 83 -8.38 21.63 7.07
C ALA A 83 -7.98 22.70 8.08
N THR A 84 -8.89 23.09 8.97
CA THR A 84 -8.64 24.05 10.05
C THR A 84 -7.64 23.48 11.05
N VAL A 85 -7.85 22.25 11.54
CA VAL A 85 -6.90 21.61 12.46
C VAL A 85 -5.50 21.55 11.84
N ARG A 86 -5.41 21.12 10.58
CA ARG A 86 -4.15 21.02 9.83
C ARG A 86 -3.44 22.37 9.72
N GLU A 87 -4.16 23.43 9.37
CA GLU A 87 -3.60 24.77 9.23
C GLU A 87 -3.02 25.29 10.56
N TYR A 88 -3.78 25.19 11.65
CA TYR A 88 -3.33 25.69 12.95
C TYR A 88 -2.17 24.89 13.51
N VAL A 89 -2.18 23.55 13.39
CA VAL A 89 -1.03 22.71 13.77
C VAL A 89 0.21 23.08 12.96
N THR A 90 0.06 23.38 11.66
CA THR A 90 1.20 23.80 10.81
C THR A 90 1.79 25.12 11.30
N ARG A 91 0.93 26.11 11.59
CA ARG A 91 1.38 27.40 12.16
C ARG A 91 2.07 27.22 13.51
N VAL A 92 1.52 26.36 14.38
CA VAL A 92 2.10 26.06 15.69
C VAL A 92 3.45 25.36 15.54
N ARG A 93 3.61 24.46 14.58
CA ARG A 93 4.89 23.81 14.27
C ARG A 93 5.94 24.79 13.76
N VAL A 94 5.56 25.74 12.91
CA VAL A 94 6.47 26.79 12.46
C VAL A 94 6.91 27.68 13.64
N HIS A 95 5.99 27.97 14.56
CA HIS A 95 6.27 28.83 15.71
C HIS A 95 7.11 28.15 16.79
N LEU A 96 6.84 26.88 17.10
CA LEU A 96 7.50 26.12 18.17
C LEU A 96 8.71 25.31 17.69
N GLY A 97 8.83 25.05 16.39
CA GLY A 97 9.96 24.34 15.80
C GLY A 97 10.20 22.96 16.40
N SER A 98 11.44 22.73 16.85
CA SER A 98 11.93 21.48 17.44
C SER A 98 11.38 21.18 18.85
N ILE A 99 10.57 22.07 19.43
CA ILE A 99 9.89 21.79 20.70
C ILE A 99 8.84 20.69 20.53
N LEU A 100 8.28 20.54 19.33
CA LEU A 100 7.26 19.53 19.07
C LEU A 100 7.88 18.18 18.66
N PRO A 101 7.25 17.07 19.05
CA PRO A 101 7.72 15.75 18.69
C PRO A 101 7.58 15.55 17.18
N PRO A 102 8.33 14.59 16.60
CA PRO A 102 8.16 14.24 15.20
C PRO A 102 6.72 13.74 15.06
N GLN A 103 5.98 14.18 14.04
CA GLN A 103 4.78 13.42 13.71
C GLN A 103 5.25 12.13 13.06
N ASP A 104 4.94 11.03 13.73
CA ASP A 104 5.38 9.70 13.35
C ASP A 104 5.12 9.45 11.87
N LYS A 105 6.23 9.41 11.12
CA LYS A 105 6.34 8.79 9.79
C LYS A 105 6.09 7.28 9.86
N GLU A 106 5.76 6.72 11.03
CA GLU A 106 5.42 5.30 11.20
C GLU A 106 4.26 4.89 10.28
N LYS A 107 3.29 5.78 10.03
CA LYS A 107 2.23 5.52 9.04
C LYS A 107 2.65 5.73 7.59
N GLU A 108 3.72 6.48 7.32
CA GLU A 108 4.28 6.58 5.97
C GLU A 108 5.05 5.31 5.60
N LYS A 109 5.81 4.73 6.54
CA LYS A 109 6.46 3.43 6.33
C LYS A 109 5.43 2.32 6.11
N GLU A 110 4.37 2.25 6.91
CA GLU A 110 3.30 1.25 6.71
C GLU A 110 2.56 1.44 5.37
N LYS A 111 2.35 2.68 4.93
CA LYS A 111 1.77 2.97 3.60
C LYS A 111 2.72 2.63 2.46
N GLU A 112 4.02 2.85 2.65
CA GLU A 112 5.02 2.54 1.64
C GLU A 112 5.24 1.03 1.52
N GLU A 113 5.21 0.28 2.63
CA GLU A 113 5.23 -1.18 2.65
C GLU A 113 3.99 -1.78 1.98
N LYS A 114 2.78 -1.31 2.33
CA LYS A 114 1.54 -1.73 1.64
C LYS A 114 1.53 -1.37 0.15
N LYS A 115 2.18 -0.27 -0.24
CA LYS A 115 2.32 0.09 -1.66
C LYS A 115 3.29 -0.84 -2.38
N LYS A 116 4.44 -1.14 -1.78
CA LYS A 116 5.43 -2.10 -2.31
C LYS A 116 4.84 -3.51 -2.41
N GLU A 117 4.03 -3.93 -1.44
CA GLU A 117 3.35 -5.23 -1.47
C GLU A 117 2.32 -5.31 -2.62
N LYS A 118 1.48 -4.28 -2.79
CA LYS A 118 0.54 -4.21 -3.93
C LYS A 118 1.21 -4.15 -5.28
N GLU A 119 2.40 -3.55 -5.37
CA GLU A 119 3.17 -3.48 -6.61
C GLU A 119 3.77 -4.84 -6.96
N LYS A 120 4.35 -5.54 -5.98
CA LYS A 120 4.81 -6.92 -6.13
C LYS A 120 3.67 -7.87 -6.52
N GLU A 121 2.48 -7.70 -5.95
CA GLU A 121 1.31 -8.50 -6.29
C GLU A 121 0.87 -8.29 -7.75
N LYS A 122 0.89 -7.04 -8.24
CA LYS A 122 0.58 -6.73 -9.65
C LYS A 122 1.60 -7.33 -10.61
N GLU A 123 2.88 -7.24 -10.29
CA GLU A 123 3.97 -7.80 -11.09
C GLU A 123 3.86 -9.34 -11.16
N ARG A 124 3.57 -9.98 -10.02
CA ARG A 124 3.31 -11.43 -9.96
C ARG A 124 2.10 -11.81 -10.82
N GLY A 125 0.99 -11.09 -10.69
CA GLY A 125 -0.22 -11.35 -11.47
C GLY A 125 -0.02 -11.21 -12.99
N GLN A 126 0.81 -10.25 -13.41
CA GLN A 126 1.17 -10.08 -14.82
C GLN A 126 2.05 -11.22 -15.32
N THR A 127 3.04 -11.63 -14.54
CA THR A 127 3.93 -12.76 -14.89
C THR A 127 3.15 -14.07 -15.04
N ILE A 128 2.21 -14.35 -14.12
CA ILE A 128 1.32 -15.52 -14.19
C ILE A 128 0.45 -15.46 -15.45
N ARG A 129 -0.11 -14.29 -15.76
CA ARG A 129 -0.92 -14.08 -16.97
C ARG A 129 -0.14 -14.39 -18.24
N ASP A 130 1.11 -13.95 -18.33
CA ASP A 130 1.94 -14.18 -19.50
C ASP A 130 2.35 -15.66 -19.63
N ALA A 131 2.65 -16.32 -18.51
CA ALA A 131 2.89 -17.77 -18.48
C ALA A 131 1.65 -18.58 -18.91
N VAL A 132 0.46 -18.27 -18.38
CA VAL A 132 -0.79 -18.95 -18.76
C VAL A 132 -1.10 -18.72 -20.24
N ASN A 133 -0.93 -17.49 -20.74
CA ASN A 133 -1.21 -17.17 -22.15
C ASN A 133 -0.24 -17.85 -23.12
N SER A 134 1.02 -18.03 -22.74
CA SER A 134 2.02 -18.72 -23.59
C SER A 134 1.74 -20.22 -23.72
N VAL A 135 1.26 -20.87 -22.65
CA VAL A 135 0.90 -22.30 -22.66
C VAL A 135 -0.44 -22.53 -23.34
N VAL A 136 -1.39 -21.63 -23.11
CA VAL A 136 -2.77 -21.79 -23.58
C VAL A 136 -2.94 -21.13 -24.96
N LYS A 137 -2.55 -21.88 -26.02
CA LYS A 137 -2.62 -21.43 -27.43
C LYS A 137 -4.01 -20.84 -27.79
N PRO A 138 -4.10 -19.73 -28.55
CA PRO A 138 -5.37 -19.05 -28.88
C PRO A 138 -6.38 -19.86 -29.71
N ARG A 139 -5.94 -20.92 -30.42
CA ARG A 139 -6.74 -21.56 -31.48
C ARG A 139 -7.81 -22.57 -31.03
N GLN A 140 -7.97 -22.91 -29.76
CA GLN A 140 -9.10 -23.80 -29.35
C GLN A 140 -10.27 -22.95 -28.86
N ARG A 141 -11.47 -23.19 -29.41
CA ARG A 141 -12.65 -22.33 -29.27
C ARG A 141 -13.28 -22.27 -27.86
N ASN A 142 -12.82 -23.06 -26.89
CA ASN A 142 -13.51 -23.18 -25.59
C ASN A 142 -12.57 -23.23 -24.36
N LYS A 143 -11.53 -22.38 -24.31
CA LYS A 143 -10.50 -22.42 -23.24
C LYS A 143 -10.74 -21.56 -22.01
N MET A 144 -11.86 -20.83 -21.94
CA MET A 144 -12.17 -20.01 -20.78
C MET A 144 -12.14 -20.79 -19.44
N PRO A 145 -12.64 -22.03 -19.37
CA PRO A 145 -12.59 -22.78 -18.13
C PRO A 145 -11.16 -23.24 -17.76
N LEU A 146 -10.36 -23.66 -18.75
CA LEU A 146 -8.95 -24.02 -18.54
C LEU A 146 -8.10 -22.82 -18.09
N ARG A 147 -8.29 -21.64 -18.67
CA ARG A 147 -7.57 -20.42 -18.25
C ARG A 147 -7.93 -20.04 -16.82
N LYS A 148 -9.23 -20.02 -16.48
CA LYS A 148 -9.69 -19.71 -15.12
C LYS A 148 -9.15 -20.70 -14.09
N ALA A 149 -9.14 -21.99 -14.42
CA ALA A 149 -8.54 -23.02 -13.59
C ALA A 149 -7.04 -22.80 -13.38
N LEU A 150 -6.29 -22.50 -14.45
CA LEU A 150 -4.85 -22.23 -14.36
C LEU A 150 -4.53 -20.99 -13.52
N TYR A 151 -5.28 -19.90 -13.67
CA TYR A 151 -5.09 -18.70 -12.84
C TYR A 151 -5.27 -19.00 -11.36
N ALA A 152 -6.37 -19.67 -11.01
CA ALA A 152 -6.67 -19.97 -9.62
C ALA A 152 -5.61 -20.89 -8.97
N VAL A 153 -5.11 -21.87 -9.73
CA VAL A 153 -4.05 -22.77 -9.26
C VAL A 153 -2.70 -22.05 -9.15
N CYS A 154 -2.29 -21.28 -10.16
CA CYS A 154 -1.02 -20.54 -10.14
C CYS A 154 -0.97 -19.41 -9.08
N ASN A 155 -2.12 -18.84 -8.73
CA ASN A 155 -2.25 -17.89 -7.63
C ASN A 155 -2.22 -18.56 -6.24
N GLY A 156 -2.34 -19.89 -6.17
CA GLY A 156 -2.45 -20.63 -4.91
C GLY A 156 -3.83 -20.50 -4.25
N GLU A 157 -4.87 -20.11 -4.99
CA GLU A 157 -6.24 -19.97 -4.46
C GLU A 157 -6.92 -21.32 -4.24
N MET A 158 -6.50 -22.36 -4.97
CA MET A 158 -7.09 -23.70 -4.91
C MET A 158 -6.15 -24.77 -5.47
N THR A 159 -6.44 -26.04 -5.16
CA THR A 159 -5.72 -27.19 -5.71
C THR A 159 -6.15 -27.51 -7.15
N VAL A 160 -5.34 -28.29 -7.88
CA VAL A 160 -5.62 -28.69 -9.28
C VAL A 160 -6.95 -29.44 -9.39
N ASN A 161 -7.24 -30.31 -8.43
CA ASN A 161 -8.46 -31.12 -8.40
C ASN A 161 -9.71 -30.27 -8.15
N GLU A 162 -9.62 -29.29 -7.23
CA GLU A 162 -10.70 -28.34 -6.97
C GLU A 162 -10.96 -27.45 -8.19
N ALA A 163 -9.90 -26.96 -8.84
CA ALA A 163 -10.01 -26.15 -10.05
C ALA A 163 -10.62 -26.93 -11.21
N SER A 164 -10.21 -28.18 -11.42
CA SER A 164 -10.77 -29.06 -12.45
C SER A 164 -12.28 -29.23 -12.26
N LYS A 165 -12.73 -29.53 -11.03
CA LYS A 165 -14.15 -29.69 -10.70
C LYS A 165 -14.92 -28.37 -10.85
N LYS A 166 -14.40 -27.28 -10.28
CA LYS A 166 -15.08 -25.97 -10.26
C LYS A 166 -15.25 -25.36 -11.64
N TYR A 167 -14.24 -25.49 -12.49
CA TYR A 167 -14.24 -24.91 -13.83
C TYR A 167 -14.53 -25.95 -14.92
N ASN A 168 -14.90 -27.18 -14.58
CA ASN A 168 -15.13 -28.27 -15.55
C ASN A 168 -13.98 -28.40 -16.58
N ALA A 169 -12.74 -28.35 -16.08
CA ALA A 169 -11.54 -28.45 -16.91
C ALA A 169 -11.01 -29.89 -16.89
N HIS A 170 -10.66 -30.43 -18.06
CA HIS A 170 -10.12 -31.79 -18.18
C HIS A 170 -8.79 -31.90 -17.40
N LEU A 171 -8.78 -32.76 -16.38
CA LEU A 171 -7.71 -32.82 -15.37
C LEU A 171 -6.32 -33.10 -15.97
N PRO A 172 -6.13 -34.06 -16.89
CA PRO A 172 -4.84 -34.28 -17.56
C PRO A 172 -4.31 -33.06 -18.31
N ILE A 173 -5.18 -32.34 -19.02
CA ILE A 173 -4.81 -31.14 -19.77
C ILE A 173 -4.43 -30.02 -18.81
N LEU A 174 -5.18 -29.86 -17.73
CA LEU A 174 -4.88 -28.88 -16.68
C LEU A 174 -3.52 -29.17 -16.03
N HIS A 175 -3.23 -30.43 -15.68
CA HIS A 175 -1.93 -30.84 -15.13
C HIS A 175 -0.77 -30.53 -16.08
N TYR A 176 -0.92 -30.88 -17.36
CA TYR A 176 0.10 -30.58 -18.37
C TYR A 176 0.35 -29.08 -18.51
N CYS A 177 -0.71 -28.29 -18.63
CA CYS A 177 -0.60 -26.84 -18.77
C CYS A 177 -0.01 -26.19 -17.52
N MET A 178 -0.38 -26.66 -16.32
CA MET A 178 0.18 -26.20 -15.06
C MET A 178 1.68 -26.48 -15.00
N LYS A 179 2.11 -27.70 -15.32
CA LYS A 179 3.54 -28.07 -15.31
C LYS A 179 4.36 -27.19 -16.23
N LYS A 180 3.86 -26.89 -17.43
CA LYS A 180 4.51 -25.95 -18.37
C LYS A 180 4.52 -24.51 -17.85
N ALA A 181 3.41 -24.03 -17.28
CA ALA A 181 3.33 -22.67 -16.74
C ALA A 181 4.27 -22.47 -15.55
N LEU A 182 4.33 -23.44 -14.63
CA LEU A 182 5.26 -23.42 -13.50
C LEU A 182 6.71 -23.47 -13.95
N GLY A 183 7.06 -24.28 -14.96
CA GLY A 183 8.41 -24.27 -15.53
C GLY A 183 8.83 -22.89 -16.06
N ILE A 184 7.91 -22.12 -16.64
CA ILE A 184 8.17 -20.74 -17.07
C ILE A 184 8.38 -19.82 -15.86
N LEU A 185 7.58 -19.99 -14.80
CA LEU A 185 7.66 -19.20 -13.57
C LEU A 185 8.95 -19.47 -12.76
N GLU A 186 9.44 -20.71 -12.74
CA GLU A 186 10.69 -21.09 -12.06
C GLU A 186 11.92 -20.37 -12.66
N HIS A 187 11.86 -20.04 -13.97
CA HIS A 187 12.90 -19.30 -14.66
C HIS A 187 12.75 -17.78 -14.57
N SER A 188 11.56 -17.26 -14.28
CA SER A 188 11.30 -15.81 -14.21
C SER A 188 11.34 -15.23 -12.79
N LEU A 189 11.29 -16.06 -11.75
CA LEU A 189 11.32 -15.59 -10.35
C LEU A 189 12.76 -15.38 -9.84
N PRO A 190 13.06 -14.23 -9.20
CA PRO A 190 14.33 -14.00 -8.52
C PRO A 190 14.54 -15.04 -7.39
N GLU A 191 15.78 -15.46 -7.17
CA GLU A 191 16.12 -16.57 -6.25
C GLU A 191 15.56 -16.43 -4.82
N GLU A 192 15.30 -15.20 -4.38
CA GLU A 192 14.73 -14.90 -3.07
C GLU A 192 13.31 -15.47 -2.88
N VAL A 193 12.51 -15.59 -3.94
CA VAL A 193 11.12 -16.10 -3.89
C VAL A 193 11.08 -17.64 -3.92
N LYS A 194 12.13 -18.29 -4.43
CA LYS A 194 12.21 -19.77 -4.57
C LYS A 194 12.28 -20.52 -3.24
N LYS A 195 12.45 -19.82 -2.10
CA LYS A 195 12.48 -20.42 -0.76
C LYS A 195 11.09 -20.68 -0.18
N ASP A 196 10.08 -19.88 -0.52
CA ASP A 196 8.71 -20.06 0.00
C ASP A 196 7.90 -21.09 -0.81
N GLU A 197 8.14 -21.22 -2.12
CA GLU A 197 7.44 -22.18 -2.99
C GLU A 197 7.79 -23.66 -2.71
N ARG A 198 8.92 -23.95 -2.07
CA ARG A 198 9.27 -25.33 -1.68
C ARG A 198 8.31 -25.90 -0.63
N ARG A 199 7.56 -25.07 0.10
CA ARG A 199 6.51 -25.54 1.03
C ARG A 199 5.24 -25.99 0.31
N THR A 200 4.87 -25.34 -0.78
CA THR A 200 3.66 -25.68 -1.55
C THR A 200 3.89 -26.88 -2.48
N ILE A 201 5.07 -26.99 -3.09
CA ILE A 201 5.44 -28.14 -3.95
C ILE A 201 5.68 -29.42 -3.13
N GLY A 202 6.01 -29.30 -1.83
CA GLY A 202 6.14 -30.42 -0.90
C GLY A 202 4.85 -31.26 -0.75
N TYR A 203 3.67 -30.65 -0.96
CA TYR A 203 2.40 -31.38 -0.95
C TYR A 203 2.14 -32.21 -2.21
N VAL A 204 2.79 -31.90 -3.33
CA VAL A 204 2.60 -32.62 -4.61
C VAL A 204 3.52 -33.84 -4.69
N LYS A 205 4.68 -33.82 -4.01
CA LYS A 205 5.61 -34.97 -4.01
C LYS A 205 5.17 -36.14 -3.13
N ASN A 206 4.26 -35.96 -2.18
CA ASN A 206 3.75 -37.04 -1.33
C ASN A 206 2.56 -37.81 -1.92
N THR A 207 2.18 -37.54 -3.18
CA THR A 207 1.07 -38.25 -3.86
C THR A 207 1.50 -39.07 -5.09
N GLN A 208 2.80 -39.27 -5.30
CA GLN A 208 3.31 -40.18 -6.33
C GLN A 208 3.58 -41.57 -5.74
N GLU A 209 2.55 -42.42 -5.69
CA GLU A 209 2.72 -43.78 -6.19
C GLU A 209 2.52 -43.69 -7.71
N GLU A 210 3.55 -44.09 -8.45
CA GLU A 210 3.74 -43.83 -9.86
C GLU A 210 2.85 -44.71 -10.76
N GLU A 211 1.81 -44.13 -11.36
CA GLU A 211 1.31 -44.60 -12.65
C GLU A 211 1.85 -43.68 -13.74
N THR A 212 2.91 -44.14 -14.43
CA THR A 212 3.45 -43.47 -15.61
C THR A 212 2.46 -43.61 -16.77
N VAL A 213 1.53 -42.66 -16.90
CA VAL A 213 0.72 -42.51 -18.11
C VAL A 213 1.59 -41.87 -19.19
N THR A 214 2.14 -42.68 -20.08
CA THR A 214 2.72 -42.23 -21.35
C THR A 214 1.58 -41.73 -22.24
N ILE A 215 1.40 -40.41 -22.31
CA ILE A 215 0.47 -39.78 -23.25
C ILE A 215 1.22 -39.61 -24.57
N ASP A 216 0.75 -40.32 -25.60
CA ASP A 216 1.24 -40.19 -26.97
C ASP A 216 0.82 -38.81 -27.54
N GLU A 217 1.79 -38.00 -27.95
CA GLU A 217 1.54 -36.62 -28.42
C GLU A 217 0.72 -36.58 -29.73
N SER A 218 0.53 -37.71 -30.41
CA SER A 218 -0.25 -37.82 -31.64
C SER A 218 -1.77 -37.70 -31.43
N GLU A 219 -2.30 -37.97 -30.22
CA GLU A 219 -3.75 -37.93 -29.94
C GLU A 219 -4.29 -36.52 -29.65
N LEU A 220 -3.43 -35.52 -29.41
CA LEU A 220 -3.85 -34.13 -29.15
C LEU A 220 -4.39 -33.38 -30.40
N SER A 221 -4.46 -34.04 -31.55
CA SER A 221 -4.84 -33.42 -32.84
C SER A 221 -6.24 -33.78 -33.35
N LEU A 222 -6.95 -34.73 -32.73
CA LEU A 222 -8.31 -35.09 -33.14
C LEU A 222 -9.33 -34.69 -32.08
N THR A 223 -10.37 -34.00 -32.54
CA THR A 223 -11.55 -33.52 -31.80
C THR A 223 -11.32 -32.31 -30.89
N TYR A 224 -11.44 -31.11 -31.48
CA TYR A 224 -12.30 -29.99 -31.05
C TYR A 224 -12.17 -28.78 -31.98
#